data_AF-A0AAW4WXI0-F1
#
_entry.id   AF-A0AAW4WXI0-F1
#
_cell.length_a   1.000
_cell.length_b   1.000
_cell.length_c   1.000
_cell.angle_alpha   90.00
_cell.angle_beta   90.00
_cell.angle_gamma   90.00
#
_symmetry.space_group_name_H-M   'P 1'
#
loop_
_entity.id
_entity.type
_entity.pdbx_description
1 polymer ?
#
loop_
_entity_poly.entity_id
_entity_poly.type
_entity_poly.pdbx_seq_one_letter_code
_entity_poly.pdbx_strand_id
1 'polypeptide(L)' 'GVIAVVAHPEITKLKWTMTVIDALGLGLFAVNGTAKALAYGSSGMTAVFIGMFTAIAGGLIRDFFIGDVP' A
#
# COMPACT_ATOMS: atom_id res chain seq x y z
N GLY A 1 -5.71 -25.73 -2.72
CA GLY A 1 -7.04 -26.34 -2.58
C GLY A 1 -7.31 -26.77 -1.15
N VAL A 2 -6.93 -27.99 -0.77
CA VAL A 2 -7.22 -28.58 0.56
C VAL A 2 -6.45 -27.91 1.71
N ILE A 3 -5.20 -27.50 1.47
CA ILE A 3 -4.37 -26.79 2.47
C ILE A 3 -4.97 -25.42 2.84
N ALA A 4 -5.61 -24.74 1.88
CA ALA A 4 -6.27 -23.46 2.12
C ALA A 4 -7.51 -23.60 3.01
N VAL A 5 -8.29 -24.67 2.84
CA VAL A 5 -9.50 -24.96 3.63
C VAL A 5 -9.18 -25.34 5.08
N VAL A 6 -8.03 -25.98 5.33
CA VAL A 6 -7.60 -26.35 6.70
C VAL A 6 -6.97 -25.18 7.46
N ALA A 7 -6.28 -24.27 6.77
CA ALA A 7 -5.68 -23.06 7.37
C ALA A 7 -6.65 -21.88 7.57
N HIS A 8 -7.91 -22.02 7.14
CA HIS A 8 -8.91 -20.95 7.10
C HIS A 8 -9.26 -20.25 8.44
N PRO A 9 -9.15 -20.84 9.65
CA PRO A 9 -9.43 -20.12 10.89
C PRO A 9 -8.33 -19.11 11.28
N GLU A 10 -7.05 -19.37 10.94
CA GLU A 10 -5.93 -18.50 11.32
C GLU A 10 -5.70 -17.34 10.33
N ILE A 11 -5.99 -17.54 9.04
CA ILE A 11 -5.77 -16.52 8.00
C ILE A 11 -6.72 -15.32 8.15
N THR A 12 -7.89 -15.48 8.76
CA THR A 12 -8.86 -14.38 8.95
C THR A 12 -8.32 -13.27 9.86
N LYS A 13 -7.50 -13.59 10.88
CA LYS A 13 -6.84 -12.59 11.73
C LYS A 13 -5.69 -11.88 11.01
N LEU A 14 -4.99 -12.59 10.13
CA LEU A 14 -3.87 -12.03 9.38
C LEU A 14 -4.33 -11.05 8.30
N LYS A 15 -5.47 -11.32 7.64
CA LYS A 15 -6.07 -10.42 6.64
C LYS A 15 -6.36 -9.02 7.20
N TRP A 16 -7.01 -8.94 8.36
CA TRP A 16 -7.30 -7.64 9.00
C TRP A 16 -6.04 -6.85 9.34
N THR A 17 -5.03 -7.54 9.89
CA THR A 17 -3.74 -6.91 10.24
C THR A 17 -3.02 -6.40 8.99
N MET A 18 -3.05 -7.19 7.92
CA MET A 18 -2.43 -6.83 6.64
C MET A 18 -3.13 -5.62 5.99
N THR A 19 -4.46 -5.55 6.01
CA THR A 19 -5.22 -4.39 5.49
C THR A 19 -4.95 -3.11 6.29
N VAL A 20 -4.84 -3.21 7.62
CA VAL A 20 -4.54 -2.03 8.46
C VAL A 20 -3.13 -1.52 8.19
N ILE A 21 -2.15 -2.41 8.10
CA ILE A 21 -0.75 -2.04 7.78
C ILE A 21 -0.66 -1.45 6.37
N ASP A 22 -1.43 -1.98 5.40
CA ASP A 22 -1.52 -1.42 4.05
C ASP A 22 -2.06 0.01 4.03
N ALA A 23 -3.23 0.22 4.65
CA ALA A 23 -3.85 1.55 4.71
C ALA A 23 -2.94 2.58 5.39
N LEU A 24 -2.24 2.18 6.46
CA LEU A 24 -1.25 3.02 7.14
C LEU A 24 -0.07 3.33 6.23
N GLY A 25 0.50 2.33 5.55
CA GLY A 25 1.61 2.49 4.62
C GLY A 25 1.26 3.40 3.45
N LEU A 26 0.10 3.19 2.83
CA LEU A 26 -0.42 4.03 1.74
C LEU A 26 -0.58 5.49 2.18
N GLY A 27 -1.18 5.73 3.35
CA GLY A 27 -1.36 7.08 3.89
C GLY A 27 -0.04 7.77 4.18
N LEU A 28 0.90 7.07 4.85
CA LEU A 28 2.23 7.60 5.16
C LEU A 28 3.03 7.96 3.90
N PHE A 29 3.02 7.09 2.88
CA PHE A 29 3.73 7.34 1.64
C PHE A 29 3.08 8.43 0.80
N ALA A 30 1.75 8.53 0.79
CA ALA A 30 1.04 9.61 0.11
C ALA A 30 1.41 10.97 0.71
N VAL A 31 1.31 11.10 2.03
CA VAL A 31 1.63 12.35 2.74
C VAL A 31 3.11 12.71 2.58
N ASN A 32 4.02 11.75 2.79
CA ASN A 32 5.46 12.03 2.70
C ASN A 32 5.90 12.35 1.25
N GLY A 33 5.35 11.66 0.26
CA GLY A 33 5.62 11.91 -1.15
C GLY A 33 5.11 13.28 -1.60
N THR A 34 3.90 13.65 -1.20
CA THR A 34 3.35 14.99 -1.45
C THR A 34 4.12 16.08 -0.72
N ALA A 35 4.46 15.87 0.56
CA ALA A 35 5.23 16.83 1.35
C ALA A 35 6.63 17.07 0.75
N LYS A 36 7.31 16.01 0.32
CA LYS A 36 8.61 16.14 -0.38
C LYS A 36 8.45 16.88 -1.70
N ALA A 37 7.49 16.50 -2.54
CA ALA A 37 7.27 17.16 -3.83
C ALA A 37 7.00 18.66 -3.66
N LEU A 38 6.23 19.03 -2.64
CA LEU A 38 5.96 20.43 -2.30
C LEU A 38 7.22 21.16 -1.79
N ALA A 39 8.06 20.49 -0.99
CA ALA A 39 9.34 21.02 -0.52
C ALA A 39 10.33 21.27 -1.67
N TYR A 40 10.24 20.50 -2.76
CA TYR A 40 11.02 20.73 -4.00
C TYR A 40 10.40 21.81 -4.91
N GLY A 41 9.37 22.53 -4.48
CA GLY A 41 8.75 23.61 -5.24
C GLY A 41 7.81 23.14 -6.36
N SER A 42 7.36 21.88 -6.34
CA SER A 42 6.37 21.39 -7.30
C SER A 42 5.01 22.05 -7.05
N SER A 43 4.20 22.17 -8.12
CA SER A 43 2.82 22.62 -8.00
C SER A 43 2.01 21.68 -7.09
N GLY A 44 0.99 22.19 -6.41
CA GLY A 44 0.14 21.39 -5.51
C GLY A 44 -0.49 20.19 -6.22
N MET A 45 -0.86 20.33 -7.49
CA MET A 45 -1.38 19.23 -8.31
C MET A 45 -0.31 18.15 -8.56
N THR A 46 0.89 18.55 -8.99
CA THR A 46 2.01 17.61 -9.20
C THR A 46 2.39 16.89 -7.90
N ALA A 47 2.38 17.60 -6.78
CA ALA A 47 2.71 17.03 -5.48
C ALA A 47 1.71 15.94 -5.04
N VAL A 48 0.41 16.13 -5.30
CA VAL A 48 -0.61 15.10 -5.05
C VAL A 48 -0.38 13.88 -5.93
N PHE A 49 -0.09 14.07 -7.23
CA PHE A 49 0.21 12.95 -8.14
C PHE A 49 1.44 12.16 -7.72
N ILE A 50 2.53 12.84 -7.35
CA ILE A 50 3.78 12.19 -6.88
C ILE A 50 3.52 11.39 -5.60
N GLY A 51 2.78 11.96 -4.64
CA GLY A 51 2.40 11.27 -3.41
C GLY A 51 1.57 10.03 -3.67
N MET A 52 0.51 10.15 -4.48
CA MET A 52 -0.35 9.03 -4.87
C MET A 52 0.44 7.92 -5.56
N PHE A 53 1.30 8.27 -6.52
CA PHE A 53 2.10 7.30 -7.26
C PHE A 53 3.07 6.55 -6.34
N THR A 54 3.69 7.26 -5.40
CA THR A 54 4.60 6.66 -4.41
C THR A 54 3.87 5.68 -3.49
N ALA A 55 2.66 6.03 -3.04
CA ALA A 55 1.83 5.16 -2.22
C ALA A 55 1.44 3.88 -2.96
N ILE A 56 0.87 4.01 -4.17
CA ILE A 56 0.39 2.86 -4.95
C ILE A 56 1.53 1.94 -5.37
N ALA A 57 2.68 2.49 -5.76
CA ALA A 57 3.85 1.68 -6.15
C ALA A 57 4.31 0.76 -5.00
N GLY A 58 4.26 1.23 -3.75
CA GLY A 58 4.59 0.41 -2.58
C GLY A 58 3.62 -0.75 -2.37
N GLY A 59 2.30 -0.50 -2.52
CA GLY A 59 1.27 -1.54 -2.45
C GLY A 59 1.41 -2.56 -3.58
N LEU A 60 1.62 -2.08 -4.81
CA LEU A 60 1.78 -2.94 -5.99
C LEU A 60 3.02 -3.85 -5.87
N ILE A 61 4.15 -3.34 -5.37
CA ILE A 61 5.36 -4.16 -5.18
C ILE A 61 5.09 -5.29 -4.17
N ARG A 62 4.39 -5.00 -3.08
CA ARG A 62 3.98 -6.05 -2.11
C ARG A 62 3.13 -7.10 -2.80
N ASP A 63 2.11 -6.68 -3.55
CA ASP A 63 1.15 -7.58 -4.16
C ASP A 63 1.84 -8.47 -5.22
N PHE A 64 2.79 -7.91 -5.99
CA PHE A 64 3.67 -8.66 -6.89
C PHE A 64 4.50 -9.74 -6.17
N PHE A 65 5.06 -9.44 -4.99
CA PHE A 65 5.86 -10.39 -4.21
C PHE A 65 5.02 -11.50 -3.56
N ILE A 66 3.76 -11.21 -3.23
CA ILE A 66 2.82 -12.19 -2.66
C ILE A 66 2.28 -13.12 -3.75
N GLY A 67 2.40 -12.72 -5.03
CA GLY A 67 1.89 -13.50 -6.16
C GLY A 67 0.37 -13.45 -6.30
N ASP A 68 -0.28 -12.57 -5.54
CA ASP A 68 -1.66 -12.17 -5.81
C ASP A 68 -1.62 -11.18 -6.97
N VAL A 69 -2.06 -11.64 -8.14
CA VAL A 69 -2.35 -10.73 -9.25
C VAL A 69 -3.51 -9.83 -8.78
N PRO A 70 -3.34 -8.50 -8.78
CA PRO A 70 -4.34 -7.57 -8.26
C PRO A 70 -5.65 -7.58 -9.08
#